data_AF-A0A367IJX9-F1
#
_entry.id   AF-A0A367IJX9-F1
#
_cell.length_a   1.000
_cell.length_b   1.000
_cell.length_c   1.000
_cell.angle_alpha   90.00
_cell.angle_beta   90.00
_cell.angle_gamma   90.00
#
_symmetry.space_group_name_H-M   'P 1'
#
loop_
_entity.id
_entity.type
_entity.pdbx_description
1 polymer ?
#
loop_
_entity_poly.entity_id
_entity_poly.type
_entity_poly.pdbx_seq_one_letter_code
_entity_poly.pdbx_strand_id
1 'polypeptide(L)'
;DKIVTDFFIRKNIASAISAMRATLLPIGVRSSSSSRLIASRLYTTFIRPKFEYGLCICTFLVKQLTLLEKTQDQCLRMAFGGHRTSSTSVFKHLVNLPSMTERATIL
;
A
#
# COMPACT_ATOMS: atom_id res chain seq x y z
N ASP A 1 -22.83 5.22 4.06
CA ASP A 1 -22.91 6.56 3.47
C ASP A 1 -21.76 6.77 2.48
N LYS A 2 -22.07 7.08 1.21
CA LYS A 2 -21.08 7.15 0.12
C LYS A 2 -20.03 8.24 0.36
N ILE A 3 -20.44 9.36 0.98
CA ILE A 3 -19.57 10.50 1.28
C ILE A 3 -18.48 10.09 2.28
N VAL A 4 -18.86 9.34 3.32
CA VAL A 4 -17.95 8.86 4.36
C VAL A 4 -16.89 7.92 3.78
N THR A 5 -17.29 6.96 2.94
CA THR A 5 -16.34 6.03 2.30
C THR A 5 -15.36 6.75 1.35
N ASP A 6 -15.81 7.76 0.60
CA ASP A 6 -14.93 8.53 -0.29
C ASP A 6 -13.88 9.32 0.49
N PHE A 7 -14.28 9.91 1.62
CA PHE A 7 -13.36 10.57 2.55
C PHE A 7 -12.29 9.61 3.07
N PHE A 8 -12.67 8.42 3.54
CA PHE A 8 -11.71 7.43 4.05
C PHE A 8 -10.73 6.95 2.98
N ILE A 9 -11.17 6.75 1.73
CA ILE A 9 -10.26 6.36 0.64
C ILE A 9 -9.22 7.43 0.39
N ARG A 10 -9.67 8.69 0.22
CA ARG A 10 -8.75 9.80 -0.04
C ARG A 10 -7.74 9.93 1.09
N LYS A 11 -8.21 9.82 2.34
CA LYS A 11 -7.35 9.85 3.52
C LYS A 11 -6.35 8.69 3.53
N ASN A 12 -6.78 7.45 3.29
CA ASN A 12 -5.89 6.28 3.28
C ASN A 12 -4.83 6.39 2.19
N ILE A 13 -5.23 6.76 0.97
CA ILE A 13 -4.33 6.96 -0.18
C ILE A 13 -3.30 8.05 0.14
N ALA A 14 -3.77 9.22 0.57
CA ALA A 14 -2.89 10.33 0.89
C ALA A 14 -1.94 9.99 2.03
N SER A 15 -2.44 9.34 3.09
CA SER A 15 -1.63 8.95 4.25
C SER A 15 -0.57 7.92 3.86
N ALA A 16 -0.90 6.91 3.05
CA ALA A 16 0.03 5.89 2.60
C ALA A 16 1.12 6.48 1.68
N ILE A 17 0.76 7.31 0.71
CA ILE A 17 1.73 7.97 -0.18
C ILE A 17 2.63 8.92 0.61
N SER A 18 2.07 9.71 1.51
CA SER A 18 2.85 10.62 2.36
C SER A 18 3.80 9.85 3.26
N ALA A 19 3.34 8.76 3.89
CA ALA A 19 4.20 7.89 4.69
C ALA A 19 5.33 7.29 3.84
N MET A 20 5.04 6.78 2.64
CA MET A 20 6.07 6.28 1.71
C MET A 20 7.16 7.32 1.46
N ARG A 21 6.76 8.56 1.15
CA ARG A 21 7.69 9.64 0.83
C ARG A 21 8.46 10.17 2.03
N ALA A 22 7.82 10.25 3.19
CA ALA A 22 8.40 10.82 4.40
C ALA A 22 9.26 9.82 5.18
N THR A 23 8.94 8.52 5.15
CA THR A 23 9.65 7.51 5.97
C THR A 23 10.45 6.54 5.13
N LEU A 24 9.83 5.83 4.18
CA LEU A 24 10.52 4.74 3.46
C LEU A 24 11.53 5.22 2.42
N LEU A 25 11.21 6.27 1.66
CA LEU A 25 12.14 6.77 0.63
C LEU A 25 13.44 7.33 1.22
N PRO A 26 13.44 8.13 2.31
CA PRO A 26 14.65 8.67 2.92
C PRO A 26 15.53 7.62 3.61
N ILE A 27 14.94 6.53 4.11
CA ILE A 27 15.68 5.40 4.71
C ILE A 27 16.59 4.68 3.68
N GLY A 28 16.49 5.04 2.40
CA GLY A 28 17.34 4.45 1.36
C GLY A 28 16.86 3.07 0.94
N VAL A 29 15.57 2.75 1.11
CA VAL A 29 15.00 1.46 0.70
C VAL A 29 15.17 1.20 -0.81
N ARG A 30 15.34 2.25 -1.61
CA ARG A 30 15.64 2.18 -3.04
C ARG A 30 17.12 2.02 -3.39
N SER A 31 18.05 2.17 -2.44
CA SER A 31 19.47 1.99 -2.76
C SER A 31 19.74 0.50 -3.03
N SER A 32 20.64 0.22 -3.98
CA SER A 32 21.06 -1.15 -4.31
C SER A 32 21.62 -1.93 -3.10
N SER A 33 21.99 -1.22 -2.03
CA SER A 33 22.50 -1.74 -0.78
C SER A 33 21.42 -2.16 0.23
N SER A 34 20.16 -1.74 0.07
CA SER A 34 19.08 -2.16 0.98
C SER A 34 18.57 -3.55 0.58
N SER A 35 18.52 -4.47 1.55
CA SER A 35 17.96 -5.79 1.26
C SER A 35 16.47 -5.66 0.96
N ARG A 36 15.99 -6.36 -0.09
CA ARG A 36 14.56 -6.44 -0.44
C ARG A 36 13.70 -6.93 0.73
N LEU A 37 14.29 -7.68 1.66
CA LEU A 37 13.65 -8.11 2.90
C LEU A 37 13.36 -6.94 3.83
N ILE A 38 14.30 -6.00 4.02
CA ILE A 38 14.07 -4.80 4.83
C ILE A 38 13.00 -3.92 4.17
N ALA A 39 13.06 -3.73 2.85
CA ALA A 39 12.03 -3.01 2.09
C ALA A 39 10.63 -3.60 2.31
N SER A 40 10.54 -4.93 2.22
CA SER A 40 9.32 -5.70 2.47
C SER A 40 8.78 -5.46 3.88
N ARG A 41 9.63 -5.61 4.90
CA ARG A 41 9.24 -5.43 6.31
C ARG A 41 8.80 -4.00 6.62
N LEU A 42 9.55 -3.00 6.17
CA LEU A 42 9.20 -1.60 6.38
C LEU A 42 7.86 -1.25 5.72
N TYR A 43 7.61 -1.79 4.52
CA TYR A 43 6.34 -1.61 3.83
C TYR A 43 5.18 -2.20 4.64
N THR A 44 5.31 -3.47 5.07
CA THR A 44 4.26 -4.15 5.85
C THR A 44 4.01 -3.47 7.20
N THR A 45 5.04 -2.90 7.83
CA THR A 45 4.93 -2.31 9.16
C THR A 45 4.37 -0.88 9.14
N PHE A 46 4.82 -0.04 8.20
CA PHE A 46 4.50 1.40 8.25
C PHE A 46 3.45 1.84 7.23
N ILE A 47 3.38 1.15 6.08
CA ILE A 47 2.58 1.60 4.93
C ILE A 47 1.29 0.81 4.83
N ARG A 48 1.35 -0.51 4.95
CA ARG A 48 0.17 -1.38 4.89
C ARG A 48 -0.93 -0.97 5.87
N PRO A 49 -0.65 -0.65 7.16
CA PRO A 49 -1.71 -0.23 8.09
C PRO A 49 -2.45 1.04 7.65
N LYS A 50 -1.82 1.93 6.85
CA LYS A 50 -2.48 3.14 6.35
C LYS A 50 -3.55 2.83 5.31
N PHE A 51 -3.39 1.76 4.54
CA PHE A 51 -4.42 1.28 3.61
C PHE A 51 -5.57 0.60 4.34
N GLU A 52 -5.25 -0.15 5.39
CA GLU A 52 -6.21 -0.97 6.13
C GLU A 52 -7.04 -0.17 7.14
N TYR A 53 -6.54 0.97 7.62
CA TYR A 53 -7.23 1.79 8.63
C TYR A 53 -8.70 2.07 8.28
N GLY A 54 -8.97 2.49 7.05
CA GLY A 54 -10.35 2.73 6.61
C GLY A 54 -11.15 1.45 6.48
N LEU A 55 -10.53 0.33 6.06
CA LEU A 55 -11.20 -0.98 5.91
C LEU A 55 -11.81 -1.44 7.24
N CYS A 56 -11.09 -1.22 8.35
CA CYS A 56 -11.58 -1.57 9.69
C CYS A 56 -12.76 -0.72 10.18
N ILE A 57 -13.07 0.40 9.52
CA ILE A 57 -14.11 1.35 9.97
C ILE A 57 -15.35 1.27 9.09
N CYS A 58 -15.20 0.99 7.79
CA CYS A 58 -16.28 1.03 6.82
C CYS A 58 -16.10 -0.03 5.73
N THR A 59 -17.22 -0.52 5.20
CA THR A 59 -17.22 -1.37 4.01
C THR A 59 -17.07 -0.52 2.74
N PHE A 60 -16.19 -0.96 1.84
CA PHE A 60 -15.90 -0.26 0.58
C PHE A 60 -16.54 -0.96 -0.62
N LEU A 61 -16.87 -0.16 -1.63
CA LEU A 61 -17.29 -0.66 -2.94
C LEU A 61 -16.11 -1.27 -3.69
N VAL A 62 -16.38 -2.21 -4.60
CA VAL A 62 -15.35 -2.85 -5.45
C VAL A 62 -14.48 -1.81 -6.18
N LYS A 63 -15.09 -0.76 -6.74
CA LYS A 63 -14.36 0.33 -7.43
C LYS A 63 -13.36 1.04 -6.51
N GLN A 64 -13.71 1.19 -5.24
CA GLN A 64 -12.90 1.84 -4.22
C GLN A 64 -11.73 0.93 -3.80
N LEU A 65 -11.99 -0.36 -3.61
CA LEU A 65 -10.96 -1.37 -3.37
C LEU A 65 -9.96 -1.46 -4.52
N THR A 66 -10.44 -1.40 -5.77
CA THR A 66 -9.55 -1.35 -6.95
C THR A 66 -8.65 -0.12 -6.94
N LEU A 67 -9.14 1.03 -6.48
CA LEU A 67 -8.31 2.23 -6.37
C LEU A 67 -7.23 2.07 -5.28
N LEU A 68 -7.59 1.52 -4.12
CA LEU A 68 -6.64 1.20 -3.06
C LEU A 68 -5.57 0.22 -3.53
N GLU A 69 -5.95 -0.83 -4.28
CA GLU A 69 -5.02 -1.80 -4.88
C GLU A 69 -4.02 -1.12 -5.83
N LYS A 70 -4.51 -0.21 -6.70
CA LYS A 70 -3.64 0.55 -7.60
C LYS A 70 -2.64 1.44 -6.84
N THR A 71 -3.07 2.08 -5.76
CA THR A 71 -2.19 2.90 -4.92
C THR A 71 -1.18 2.04 -4.17
N GLN A 72 -1.60 0.89 -3.66
CA GLN A 72 -0.71 -0.10 -3.04
C GLN A 72 0.38 -0.54 -4.02
N ASP A 73 0.01 -0.87 -5.26
CA ASP A 73 0.93 -1.24 -6.33
C ASP A 73 1.95 -0.13 -6.63
N GLN A 74 1.50 1.12 -6.68
CA GLN A 74 2.39 2.27 -6.82
C GLN A 74 3.40 2.35 -5.65
N CYS A 75 2.93 2.17 -4.42
CA CYS A 75 3.79 2.23 -3.24
C CYS A 75 4.79 1.06 -3.21
N LEU A 76 4.39 -0.15 -3.66
CA LEU A 76 5.30 -1.29 -3.80
C LEU A 76 6.41 -1.00 -4.83
N ARG A 77 6.07 -0.45 -6.00
CA ARG A 77 7.09 -0.04 -6.99
C ARG A 77 8.05 0.99 -6.40
N MET A 78 7.54 1.97 -5.67
CA MET A 78 8.37 2.96 -4.99
C MET A 78 9.29 2.34 -3.93
N ALA A 79 8.81 1.36 -3.17
CA ALA A 79 9.59 0.66 -2.15
C ALA A 79 10.73 -0.15 -2.78
N PHE A 80 10.42 -0.95 -3.80
CA PHE A 80 11.38 -1.87 -4.41
C PHE A 80 12.20 -1.26 -5.56
N GLY A 81 12.04 0.05 -5.82
CA GLY A 81 12.73 0.73 -6.93
C GLY A 81 12.28 0.28 -8.32
N GLY A 82 11.08 -0.30 -8.43
CA GLY A 82 10.52 -0.77 -9.69
C GLY A 82 10.11 0.38 -10.61
N HIS A 83 10.17 0.14 -11.92
CA HIS A 83 9.64 1.07 -12.92
C HIS A 83 8.12 1.22 -12.76
N ARG A 84 7.56 2.32 -13.26
CA ARG A 84 6.11 2.64 -13.16
C ARG A 84 5.21 1.52 -13.71
N THR A 85 5.69 0.77 -14.72
CA THR A 85 4.98 -0.34 -15.36
C THR A 85 5.41 -1.72 -14.87
N SER A 86 6.35 -1.81 -13.91
CA SER A 86 6.78 -3.08 -13.36
C SER A 86 5.61 -3.83 -12.76
N SER A 87 5.57 -5.15 -13.01
CA SER A 87 4.64 -6.04 -12.33
C SER A 87 4.88 -5.99 -10.83
N THR A 88 3.79 -5.90 -10.06
CA THR A 88 3.85 -5.90 -8.60
C THR A 88 3.57 -7.28 -8.01
N SER A 89 3.24 -8.28 -8.83
CA SER A 89 2.95 -9.64 -8.35
C SER A 89 4.13 -10.24 -7.59
N VAL A 90 5.35 -10.05 -8.09
CA VAL A 90 6.58 -10.50 -7.41
C VAL A 90 6.74 -9.77 -6.07
N PHE A 91 6.51 -8.46 -6.03
CA PHE A 91 6.60 -7.70 -4.78
C PHE A 91 5.56 -8.17 -3.77
N LYS A 92 4.30 -8.34 -4.18
CA LYS A 92 3.22 -8.87 -3.33
C LYS A 92 3.56 -10.25 -2.77
N HIS A 93 4.15 -11.12 -3.57
CA HIS A 93 4.61 -12.42 -3.10
C HIS A 93 5.74 -12.29 -2.07
N LEU A 94 6.73 -11.41 -2.31
CA LEU A 94 7.84 -11.15 -1.38
C LEU A 94 7.39 -10.53 -0.04
N VAL A 95 6.27 -9.80 -0.01
CA VAL A 95 5.67 -9.25 1.23
C VAL A 95 4.55 -10.14 1.79
N ASN A 96 4.26 -11.30 1.20
CA ASN A 96 3.09 -12.15 1.54
C ASN A 96 1.81 -11.31 1.65
N LEU A 97 1.59 -10.40 0.70
CA LEU A 97 0.55 -9.39 0.78
C LEU A 97 -0.72 -9.85 0.07
N PRO A 98 -1.83 -10.09 0.80
CA PRO A 98 -3.12 -10.31 0.17
C PRO A 98 -3.62 -9.03 -0.52
N SER A 99 -4.50 -9.19 -1.50
CA SER A 99 -5.17 -8.07 -2.15
C SER A 99 -6.02 -7.26 -1.16
N MET A 100 -6.31 -6.01 -1.51
CA MET A 100 -7.21 -5.15 -0.75
C MET A 100 -8.63 -5.70 -0.71
N THR A 101 -9.04 -6.44 -1.74
CA THR A 101 -10.33 -7.14 -1.74
C THR A 101 -10.36 -8.26 -0.71
N GLU A 102 -9.36 -9.14 -0.71
CA GLU A 102 -9.25 -10.21 0.30
C GLU A 102 -9.17 -9.63 1.72
N ARG A 103 -8.42 -8.54 1.91
CA ARG A 103 -8.35 -7.89 3.23
C ARG A 103 -9.66 -7.28 3.68
N ALA A 104 -10.41 -6.66 2.78
CA ALA A 104 -11.72 -6.10 3.12
C ALA A 104 -12.78 -7.16 3.44
N THR A 105 -12.53 -8.43 3.09
CA THR A 105 -13.39 -9.56 3.52
C THR A 105 -13.01 -10.08 4.90
N ILE A 106 -11.74 -9.96 5.28
CA ILE A 106 -11.22 -10.46 6.58
C ILE A 106 -11.38 -9.43 7.70
N LEU A 107 -11.26 -8.14 7.37
CA LEU A 107 -11.40 -6.99 8.28
C LEU A 107 -12.84 -6.49 8.31
#